data_AF-Q1I3W3-F1
#
_entry.id   AF-Q1I3W3-F1
#
_cell.length_a   1.000
_cell.length_b   1.000
_cell.length_c   1.000
_cell.angle_alpha   90.00
_cell.angle_beta   90.00
_cell.angle_gamma   90.00
#
_symmetry.space_group_name_H-M   'P 1'
#
loop_
_entity.id
_entity.type
_entity.pdbx_description
1 polymer ?
#
loop_
_entity_poly.entity_id
_entity_poly.type
_entity_poly.pdbx_seq_one_letter_code
_entity_poly.pdbx_strand_id
1 'polypeptide(L)' 'MQPSPTATPQLVYLAFGASTYHQEACFSIVSAPSHPRPSETMGNLVYTDDPAPYGKLPVTLRLLQQQKA' A
#
# COMPACT_ATOMS: atom_id res chain seq x y z
N MET A 1 -6.87 -19.72 26.13
CA MET A 1 -7.03 -19.48 24.68
C MET A 1 -6.30 -18.18 24.38
N GLN A 2 -5.18 -18.24 23.66
CA GLN A 2 -4.42 -17.05 23.25
C GLN A 2 -5.27 -16.29 22.20
N PRO A 3 -5.54 -14.99 22.34
CA PRO A 3 -6.17 -14.24 21.26
C PRO A 3 -5.18 -14.18 20.09
N SER A 4 -5.56 -14.75 18.95
CA SER A 4 -4.87 -14.56 17.67
C SER A 4 -4.74 -13.04 17.43
N PRO A 5 -3.58 -12.51 17.00
CA PRO A 5 -3.47 -11.09 16.71
C PRO A 5 -4.55 -10.74 15.68
N THR A 6 -5.47 -9.87 16.05
CA THR A 6 -6.51 -9.35 15.18
C THR A 6 -5.79 -8.70 14.00
N ALA A 7 -5.74 -9.40 12.87
CA ALA A 7 -5.09 -8.88 11.67
C ALA A 7 -5.92 -7.69 11.21
N THR A 8 -5.48 -6.48 11.56
CA THR A 8 -6.04 -5.25 11.02
C THR A 8 -6.04 -5.40 9.51
N PRO A 9 -7.19 -5.23 8.84
CA PRO A 9 -7.24 -5.39 7.39
C PRO A 9 -6.26 -4.40 6.75
N GLN A 10 -5.50 -4.89 5.77
CA GLN A 10 -4.52 -4.10 5.02
C GLN A 10 -4.85 -4.14 3.54
N LEU A 11 -4.89 -2.96 2.92
CA LEU A 11 -5.01 -2.81 1.48
C LEU A 11 -3.61 -2.92 0.87
N VAL A 12 -3.43 -3.85 -0.06
CA VAL A 12 -2.13 -4.11 -0.69
C VAL A 12 -2.12 -3.59 -2.13
N TYR A 13 -1.13 -2.78 -2.44
CA TYR A 13 -0.84 -2.25 -3.77
C TYR A 13 0.44 -2.87 -4.31
N LEU A 14 0.41 -3.28 -5.58
CA LEU A 14 1.58 -3.77 -6.32
C LEU A 14 1.77 -2.85 -7.53
N ALA A 15 2.84 -2.07 -7.53
CA ALA A 15 3.17 -1.13 -8.60
C ALA A 15 4.63 -1.30 -9.01
N PHE A 16 4.84 -1.84 -10.21
CA PHE A 16 6.16 -2.22 -10.70
C PHE A 16 6.38 -1.77 -12.16
N GLY A 17 7.53 -1.19 -12.46
CA GLY A 17 7.97 -0.90 -13.82
C GLY A 17 7.60 0.49 -14.33
N ALA A 18 6.62 0.58 -15.24
CA ALA A 18 6.31 1.85 -15.90
C ALA A 18 5.74 2.88 -14.89
N SER A 19 6.19 4.13 -14.99
CA SER A 19 5.78 5.21 -14.08
C SER A 19 4.26 5.40 -13.98
N THR A 20 3.50 5.10 -15.04
CA THR A 20 2.04 5.13 -15.04
C THR A 20 1.43 4.23 -13.97
N TYR A 21 1.99 3.04 -13.71
CA TYR A 21 1.48 2.15 -12.65
C TYR A 21 1.63 2.77 -11.26
N HIS A 22 2.70 3.54 -11.04
CA HIS A 22 2.89 4.24 -9.77
C HIS A 22 1.91 5.40 -9.64
N GLN A 23 1.61 6.11 -10.74
CA GLN A 23 0.61 7.18 -10.76
C GLN A 23 -0.80 6.64 -10.48
N GLU A 24 -1.19 5.53 -11.10
CA GLU A 24 -2.47 4.86 -10.87
C GLU A 24 -2.61 4.39 -9.42
N ALA A 25 -1.56 3.79 -8.85
CA ALA A 25 -1.54 3.39 -7.45
C ALA A 25 -1.67 4.60 -6.51
N CYS A 26 -0.91 5.68 -6.76
CA CYS A 26 -1.01 6.91 -5.99
C CYS A 26 -2.42 7.50 -6.06
N PHE A 27 -3.00 7.58 -7.27
CA PHE A 27 -4.37 8.05 -7.47
C PHE A 27 -5.38 7.21 -6.69
N SER A 28 -5.28 5.87 -6.75
CA SER A 28 -6.15 4.98 -5.99
C SER A 28 -6.04 5.21 -4.48
N ILE A 29 -4.83 5.36 -3.94
CA ILE A 29 -4.59 5.58 -2.50
C ILE A 29 -5.21 6.91 -2.04
N VAL A 30 -5.01 8.00 -2.79
CA VAL A 30 -5.51 9.34 -2.40
C VAL A 30 -7.00 9.53 -2.67
N SER A 31 -7.55 8.79 -3.63
CA SER A 31 -8.97 8.86 -3.99
C SER A 31 -9.84 7.94 -3.14
N ALA A 32 -9.26 6.92 -2.50
CA ALA A 32 -9.97 6.09 -1.54
C ALA A 32 -10.58 7.02 -0.48
N PRO A 33 -11.92 7.15 -0.43
CA PRO A 33 -12.54 8.10 0.48
C PRO A 33 -12.11 7.75 1.89
N SER A 34 -11.70 8.78 2.64
CA SER A 34 -11.50 8.77 4.09
C SER A 34 -12.82 8.46 4.80
N HIS A 35 -13.41 7.29 4.55
CA HIS A 35 -14.57 6.77 5.26
C HIS A 35 -14.02 5.74 6.26
N PRO A 36 -13.41 6.18 7.37
CA PRO A 36 -13.15 5.26 8.46
C PRO A 36 -14.52 4.72 8.87
N ARG A 37 -14.77 3.44 8.62
CA ARG A 37 -15.65 2.72 9.53
C ARG A 37 -14.99 2.91 10.90
N PRO A 38 -15.66 3.51 11.90
CA PRO A 38 -15.02 4.03 13.12
C PRO A 38 -14.28 3.00 13.98
N SER A 39 -14.18 1.74 13.54
CA SER A 39 -13.53 0.64 14.25
C SER A 39 -12.34 0.02 13.51
N GLU A 40 -12.03 0.38 12.25
CA GLU A 40 -10.94 -0.27 11.50
C GLU A 40 -10.03 0.77 10.83
N THR A 41 -8.86 0.99 11.46
CA THR A 41 -7.74 1.65 10.79
C THR A 41 -7.18 0.69 9.75
N MET A 42 -7.62 0.81 8.50
CA MET A 42 -7.12 0.00 7.40
C MET A 42 -5.72 0.50 7.00
N GLY A 43 -4.70 -0.34 7.16
CA GLY A 43 -3.34 -0.01 6.74
C GLY A 43 -3.19 -0.10 5.22
N ASN A 44 -2.34 0.73 4.62
CA ASN A 44 -1.97 0.62 3.20
C ASN A 44 -0.54 0.10 3.07
N LEU A 45 -0.33 -0.96 2.28
CA LEU A 45 0.97 -1.57 2.02
C LEU A 45 1.26 -1.52 0.51
N VAL A 46 2.38 -0.92 0.11
CA VAL A 46 2.77 -0.80 -1.30
C VAL A 46 4.04 -1.60 -1.55
N TYR A 47 3.96 -2.56 -2.47
CA TYR A 47 5.11 -3.24 -3.06
C TYR A 47 5.52 -2.52 -4.34
N THR A 48 6.77 -2.05 -4.41
CA THR A 48 7.22 -1.21 -5.53
C THR A 48 8.71 -1.29 -5.80
N ASP A 49 9.10 -1.10 -7.06
CA ASP A 49 10.49 -0.87 -7.49
C ASP A 49 10.91 0.61 -7.46
N ASP A 50 9.96 1.54 -7.41
CA ASP A 50 10.22 2.97 -7.23
C ASP A 50 9.44 3.53 -6.02
N PRO A 51 10.10 3.73 -4.87
CA PRO A 51 9.45 4.24 -3.66
C PRO A 51 9.23 5.76 -3.70
N ALA A 52 9.88 6.50 -4.61
CA ALA A 52 9.88 7.96 -4.61
C ALA A 52 8.46 8.59 -4.72
N PRO A 53 7.53 8.07 -5.54
CA PRO A 53 6.18 8.63 -5.68
C PRO A 53 5.35 8.59 -4.39
N TYR A 54 5.62 7.63 -3.50
CA TYR A 54 4.80 7.36 -2.32
C TYR A 54 5.29 8.05 -1.04
N GLY A 55 6.44 8.73 -1.05
CA GLY A 55 7.13 9.19 0.17
C GLY A 55 6.37 10.20 1.04
N LYS A 56 5.23 10.72 0.56
CA LYS A 56 4.35 11.64 1.32
C LYS A 56 3.01 11.01 1.71
N LEU A 57 2.74 9.77 1.31
CA LEU A 57 1.49 9.08 1.58
C LEU A 57 1.59 8.26 2.88
N PRO A 58 0.50 8.10 3.64
CA PRO A 58 0.47 7.29 4.86
C PRO A 58 0.43 5.80 4.52
N VAL A 59 1.50 5.29 3.91
CA VAL A 59 1.62 3.92 3.43
C VAL A 59 2.89 3.26 3.97
N THR A 60 2.84 1.94 4.14
CA THR A 60 4.03 1.13 4.39
C THR A 60 4.62 0.70 3.04
N LEU A 61 5.91 0.91 2.82
CA LEU A 61 6.58 0.55 1.58
C LEU A 61 7.37 -0.76 1.71
N ARG A 62 7.33 -1.58 0.65
CA ARG A 62 8.12 -2.79 0.49
C ARG A 62 8.80 -2.75 -0.88
N LEU A 63 10.12 -2.59 -0.87
CA LEU A 63 10.88 -2.61 -2.10
C LEU A 63 10.81 -4.00 -2.74
N LEU A 64 10.39 -4.04 -4.00
CA LEU A 64 10.52 -5.20 -4.85
C LEU A 64 11.89 -5.16 -5.50
N GLN A 65 12.69 -6.16 -5.18
CA GLN A 65 13.89 -6.44 -5.94
C GLN A 65 13.46 -7.18 -7.22
N GLN A 66 13.88 -6.69 -8.38
CA GLN A 66 13.72 -7.44 -9.61
C GLN A 66 14.55 -8.73 -9.49
N GLN A 67 13.90 -9.88 -9.37
CA GLN A 67 14.58 -11.17 -9.50
C GLN A 67 14.99 -11.28 -10.96
N LYS A 68 16.29 -11.12 -11.25
CA LYS A 68 16.83 -11.47 -12.57
C LYS A 68 16.64 -12.97 -12.77
N ALA A 69 15.77 -13.34 -13.71
CA ALA A 69 15.68 -14.69 -14.24
C ALA A 69 16.92 -15.03 -15.08
#